data_AF-A0A258AUM0-F1
#
_entry.id   AF-A0A258AUM0-F1
#
_cell.length_a   1.000
_cell.length_b   1.000
_cell.length_c   1.000
_cell.angle_alpha   90.00
_cell.angle_beta   90.00
_cell.angle_gamma   90.00
#
_symmetry.space_group_name_H-M   'P 1'
#
loop_
_entity.id
_entity.type
_entity.pdbx_description
1 polymer ?
#
loop_
_entity_poly.entity_id
_entity_poly.type
_entity_poly.pdbx_seq_one_letter_code
_entity_poly.pdbx_strand_id
1 'polypeptide(L)'
;MIFNPFTGQLDSTGGAVPPSALAFAPTLTINAPSERFHRIPLTGDMALAAPTSGADGVRVRLWLVASGGARTVTLDAAIVIPTTSTLTSPFTVASGTKTKLLLEYDASRSAWEVASYIAGY
;
A
#
# COMPACT_ATOMS: atom_id res chain seq x y z
N MET A 1 -5.09 -2.02 -32.94
CA MET A 1 -5.03 -1.30 -31.66
C MET A 1 -4.82 -2.33 -30.58
N ILE A 2 -3.59 -2.50 -30.07
CA ILE A 2 -3.28 -3.51 -29.05
C ILE A 2 -3.58 -2.88 -27.68
N PHE A 3 -4.52 -3.45 -26.95
CA PHE A 3 -4.74 -3.16 -25.53
C PHE A 3 -3.58 -3.77 -24.75
N ASN A 4 -2.81 -2.95 -24.03
CA ASN A 4 -1.82 -3.42 -23.06
C ASN A 4 -2.50 -3.52 -21.68
N PRO A 5 -2.72 -4.72 -21.10
CA PRO A 5 -3.42 -4.87 -19.82
C PRO A 5 -2.49 -4.73 -18.61
N PHE A 6 -1.27 -4.21 -18.75
CA PHE A 6 -0.34 -4.14 -17.63
C PHE A 6 -0.81 -3.14 -16.57
N THR A 7 -1.32 -3.66 -15.47
CA THR A 7 -1.71 -2.93 -14.25
C THR A 7 -0.49 -2.50 -13.40
N GLY A 8 0.72 -2.55 -13.96
CA GLY A 8 1.96 -2.13 -13.33
C GLY A 8 2.47 -0.82 -13.91
N GLN A 9 3.08 0.02 -13.07
CA GLN A 9 3.79 1.22 -13.53
C GLN A 9 4.99 0.79 -14.37
N LEU A 10 5.02 1.20 -15.64
CA LEU A 10 6.17 1.02 -16.53
C LEU A 10 7.12 2.22 -16.39
N ASP A 11 8.41 1.99 -16.53
CA ASP A 11 9.41 3.07 -16.64
C ASP A 11 9.38 3.68 -18.05
N SER A 12 10.18 4.73 -18.28
CA SER A 12 10.29 5.40 -19.58
C SER A 12 10.84 4.52 -20.70
N THR A 13 11.31 3.32 -20.38
CA THR A 13 11.80 2.31 -21.33
C THR A 13 10.83 1.13 -21.51
N GLY A 14 9.67 1.16 -20.86
CA GLY A 14 8.70 0.08 -20.86
C GLY A 14 9.03 -1.08 -19.92
N GLY A 15 10.06 -0.93 -19.08
CA GLY A 15 10.44 -1.87 -18.03
C GLY A 15 9.53 -1.76 -16.79
N ALA A 16 9.50 -2.80 -15.97
CA ALA A 16 8.74 -2.76 -14.72
C ALA A 16 9.45 -1.86 -13.68
N VAL A 17 8.73 -0.89 -13.11
CA VAL A 17 9.29 -0.03 -12.07
C VAL A 17 9.50 -0.84 -10.78
N PRO A 18 10.74 -0.93 -10.25
CA PRO A 18 10.99 -1.57 -8.97
C PRO A 18 10.39 -0.73 -7.82
N PRO A 19 10.02 -1.36 -6.69
CA PRO A 19 9.58 -0.60 -5.52
C PRO A 19 10.71 0.29 -4.99
N SER A 20 10.39 1.52 -4.61
CA SER A 20 11.30 2.35 -3.81
C SER A 20 11.39 1.78 -2.39
N ALA A 21 12.58 1.85 -1.80
CA ALA A 21 12.77 1.46 -0.40
C ALA A 21 12.36 2.64 0.49
N LEU A 22 11.29 2.46 1.27
CA LEU A 22 10.83 3.44 2.24
C LEU A 22 11.20 2.98 3.64
N ALA A 23 11.88 3.83 4.40
CA ALA A 23 12.31 3.51 5.75
C ALA A 23 11.11 3.26 6.67
N PHE A 24 11.30 2.40 7.66
CA PHE A 24 10.32 2.19 8.71
C PHE A 24 10.07 3.49 9.49
N ALA A 25 8.80 3.77 9.77
CA ALA A 25 8.39 4.73 10.77
C ALA A 25 7.21 4.13 11.56
N PRO A 26 7.11 4.35 12.89
CA PRO A 26 5.97 3.89 13.69
C PRO A 26 4.62 4.44 13.18
N THR A 27 4.64 5.65 12.61
CA THR A 27 3.53 6.22 11.84
C THR A 27 4.05 6.58 10.47
N LEU A 28 3.44 6.02 9.43
CA LEU A 28 3.86 6.20 8.05
C LEU A 28 2.83 7.03 7.29
N THR A 29 3.28 8.17 6.75
CA THR A 29 2.49 9.01 5.84
C THR A 29 3.15 9.02 4.47
N ILE A 30 2.37 8.79 3.42
CA ILE A 30 2.86 8.68 2.04
C ILE A 30 2.29 9.82 1.22
N ASN A 31 3.15 10.49 0.44
CA ASN A 31 2.71 11.47 -0.54
C ASN A 31 2.49 10.77 -1.89
N ALA A 32 1.24 10.58 -2.29
CA ALA A 32 0.87 9.83 -3.49
C ALA A 32 1.43 10.34 -4.85
N PRO A 33 1.60 11.67 -5.11
CA PRO A 33 2.12 12.16 -6.36
C PRO A 33 3.62 11.93 -6.58
N SER A 34 4.42 11.71 -5.53
CA SER A 34 5.87 11.50 -5.69
C SER A 34 6.23 10.04 -5.87
N GLU A 35 5.56 9.11 -5.17
CA GLU A 35 5.94 7.69 -5.17
C GLU A 35 4.74 6.76 -4.97
N ARG A 36 4.48 5.90 -5.96
CA ARG A 36 3.29 5.04 -6.02
C ARG A 36 3.56 3.59 -5.66
N PHE A 37 4.82 3.19 -5.49
CA PHE A 37 5.16 1.80 -5.18
C PHE A 37 6.34 1.69 -4.21
N HIS A 38 6.04 1.27 -2.98
CA HIS A 38 7.00 1.22 -1.87
C HIS A 38 7.21 -0.19 -1.36
N ARG A 39 8.43 -0.47 -0.91
CA ARG A 39 8.76 -1.60 -0.03
C ARG A 39 9.19 -1.04 1.33
N ILE A 40 8.51 -1.49 2.38
CA ILE A 40 8.71 -1.02 3.75
C ILE A 40 9.11 -2.22 4.62
N PRO A 41 10.32 -2.22 5.21
CA PRO A 41 10.68 -3.18 6.24
C PRO A 41 9.97 -2.82 7.55
N LEU A 42 9.25 -3.76 8.16
CA LEU A 42 8.59 -3.57 9.45
C LEU A 42 9.50 -4.09 10.56
N THR A 43 10.21 -3.16 11.22
CA THR A 43 11.03 -3.44 12.40
C THR A 43 10.26 -3.32 13.71
N GLY A 44 9.03 -2.79 13.66
CA GLY A 44 8.09 -2.67 14.76
C GLY A 44 6.64 -2.64 14.24
N ASP A 45 5.69 -2.50 15.15
CA ASP A 45 4.30 -2.25 14.79
C ASP A 45 4.17 -0.86 14.16
N MET A 46 3.21 -0.72 13.24
CA MET A 46 3.07 0.48 12.40
C MET A 46 1.62 0.94 12.33
N ALA A 47 1.41 2.25 12.39
CA ALA A 47 0.19 2.91 11.94
C ALA A 47 0.41 3.47 10.52
N LEU A 48 -0.43 3.08 9.57
CA LEU A 48 -0.44 3.65 8.23
C LEU A 48 -1.46 4.78 8.18
N ALA A 49 -0.99 6.02 8.09
CA ALA A 49 -1.83 7.18 7.86
C ALA A 49 -2.42 7.15 6.44
N ALA A 50 -3.58 7.76 6.26
CA ALA A 50 -4.12 7.99 4.91
C ALA A 50 -3.09 8.78 4.07
N PRO A 51 -2.77 8.34 2.84
CA PRO A 51 -1.85 9.08 2.00
C PRO A 51 -2.34 10.52 1.73
N THR A 52 -1.41 11.43 1.45
CA THR A 52 -1.74 12.82 1.11
C THR A 52 -1.83 13.01 -0.40
N SER A 53 -2.40 14.14 -0.81
CA SER A 53 -2.45 14.59 -2.21
C SER A 53 -3.19 13.61 -3.13
N GLY A 54 -4.33 13.10 -2.65
CA GLY A 54 -5.22 12.23 -3.42
C GLY A 54 -5.79 12.94 -4.64
N ALA A 55 -5.72 12.28 -5.79
CA ALA A 55 -6.43 12.63 -7.01
C ALA A 55 -7.10 11.37 -7.54
N ASP A 56 -8.20 11.53 -8.28
CA ASP A 56 -9.06 10.42 -8.67
C ASP A 56 -8.27 9.30 -9.39
N GLY A 57 -8.45 8.06 -8.93
CA GLY A 57 -7.78 6.87 -9.46
C GLY A 57 -6.27 6.77 -9.16
N VAL A 58 -5.69 7.70 -8.38
CA VAL A 58 -4.29 7.58 -7.95
C VAL A 58 -4.15 6.38 -7.01
N ARG A 59 -3.11 5.58 -7.25
CA ARG A 59 -2.82 4.37 -6.50
C ARG A 59 -1.52 4.46 -5.73
N VAL A 60 -1.52 3.92 -4.52
CA VAL A 60 -0.35 3.71 -3.68
C VAL A 60 -0.24 2.22 -3.35
N ARG A 61 0.82 1.58 -3.86
CA ARG A 61 1.12 0.16 -3.66
C ARG A 61 2.21 0.01 -2.61
N LEU A 62 1.97 -0.86 -1.63
CA LEU A 62 2.88 -1.12 -0.53
C LEU A 62 3.23 -2.61 -0.45
N TRP A 63 4.51 -2.88 -0.25
CA TRP A 63 5.04 -4.18 0.16
C TRP A 63 5.55 -4.06 1.59
N LEU A 64 4.77 -4.57 2.53
CA LEU A 64 5.07 -4.57 3.96
C LEU A 64 5.81 -5.86 4.30
N VAL A 65 7.04 -5.79 4.80
CA VAL A 65 7.89 -6.97 5.03
C VAL A 65 8.29 -7.03 6.49
N ALA A 66 7.77 -8.01 7.24
CA ALA A 66 8.11 -8.17 8.65
C ALA A 66 9.35 -9.07 8.83
N SER A 67 10.24 -8.68 9.73
CA SER A 67 11.39 -9.50 10.14
C SER A 67 11.64 -9.40 11.65
N GLY A 68 12.27 -10.44 12.21
CA GLY A 68 12.57 -10.53 13.64
C GLY A 68 11.34 -10.70 14.55
N GLY A 69 10.14 -10.83 13.99
CA GLY A 69 8.88 -10.93 14.70
C GLY A 69 7.69 -10.62 13.79
N ALA A 70 6.50 -11.11 14.15
CA ALA A 70 5.27 -10.68 13.51
C ALA A 70 5.00 -9.22 13.88
N ARG A 71 4.46 -8.44 12.94
CA ARG A 71 4.21 -7.00 13.11
C ARG A 71 2.76 -6.68 12.85
N THR A 72 2.20 -5.85 13.70
CA THR A 72 0.84 -5.35 13.58
C THR A 72 0.85 -4.08 12.75
N VAL A 73 -0.06 -4.00 11.78
CA VAL A 73 -0.30 -2.80 10.98
C VAL A 73 -1.72 -2.33 11.22
N THR A 74 -1.84 -1.10 11.72
CA THR A 74 -3.12 -0.43 11.93
C THR A 74 -3.33 0.57 10.80
N LEU A 75 -4.49 0.56 10.16
CA LEU A 75 -4.87 1.54 9.15
C LEU A 75 -5.57 2.69 9.84
N ASP A 76 -5.26 3.91 9.42
CA ASP A 76 -6.00 5.10 9.82
C ASP A 76 -7.48 4.98 9.44
N ALA A 77 -8.38 5.52 10.27
CA ALA A 77 -9.82 5.46 10.05
C ALA A 77 -10.28 6.19 8.77
N ALA A 78 -9.48 7.12 8.25
CA ALA A 78 -9.71 7.78 6.97
C ALA A 78 -9.40 6.87 5.75
N ILE A 79 -8.74 5.72 5.96
CA ILE A 79 -8.60 4.68 4.93
C ILE A 79 -9.83 3.78 4.99
N VAL A 80 -10.65 3.83 3.95
CA VAL A 80 -11.86 3.03 3.83
C VAL A 80 -11.49 1.60 3.43
N ILE A 81 -11.94 0.64 4.23
CA ILE A 81 -11.90 -0.78 3.87
C ILE A 81 -13.26 -1.13 3.25
N PRO A 82 -13.32 -1.60 1.99
CA PRO A 82 -14.56 -2.03 1.38
C PRO A 82 -15.25 -3.10 2.23
N THR A 83 -16.57 -3.04 2.38
CA THR A 83 -17.35 -3.95 3.24
C THR A 83 -17.29 -5.41 2.78
N THR A 84 -16.95 -5.65 1.51
CA THR A 84 -16.76 -6.98 0.93
C THR A 84 -15.33 -7.51 1.09
N SER A 85 -14.41 -6.70 1.62
CA SER A 85 -13.03 -7.09 1.87
C SER A 85 -12.94 -8.06 3.05
N THR A 86 -12.01 -9.00 2.98
CA THR A 86 -11.63 -9.85 4.12
C THR A 86 -10.60 -9.20 5.04
N LEU A 87 -10.05 -8.05 4.63
CA LEU A 87 -9.13 -7.27 5.45
C LEU A 87 -9.85 -6.69 6.65
N THR A 88 -9.24 -6.80 7.82
CA THR A 88 -9.62 -6.06 9.02
C THR A 88 -8.47 -5.16 9.46
N SER A 89 -8.77 -4.14 10.26
CA SER A 89 -7.74 -3.33 10.91
C SER A 89 -7.90 -3.40 12.43
N PRO A 90 -6.83 -3.66 13.19
CA PRO A 90 -5.47 -3.94 12.72
C PRO A 90 -5.33 -5.33 12.05
N PHE A 91 -4.29 -5.50 11.23
CA PHE A 91 -3.90 -6.80 10.66
C PHE A 91 -2.44 -7.15 10.96
N THR A 92 -2.12 -8.44 10.92
CA THR A 92 -0.78 -8.94 11.21
C THR A 92 -0.02 -9.28 9.94
N VAL A 93 1.23 -8.83 9.86
CA VAL A 93 2.23 -9.30 8.90
C VAL A 93 3.13 -10.30 9.61
N ALA A 94 3.06 -11.57 9.22
CA ALA A 94 3.84 -12.63 9.86
C ALA A 94 5.35 -12.43 9.61
N SER A 95 6.17 -12.80 10.59
CA SER A 95 7.64 -12.72 10.47
C SER A 95 8.14 -13.50 9.25
N GLY A 96 9.05 -12.91 8.48
CA GLY A 96 9.63 -13.54 7.29
C GLY A 96 8.71 -13.48 6.07
N THR A 97 7.51 -12.90 6.18
CA THR A 97 6.57 -12.79 5.07
C THR A 97 6.43 -11.35 4.58
N LYS A 98 5.82 -11.22 3.41
CA LYS A 98 5.44 -9.97 2.78
C LYS A 98 3.93 -9.90 2.59
N THR A 99 3.36 -8.77 3.00
CA THR A 99 1.98 -8.39 2.69
C THR A 99 1.97 -7.33 1.61
N LYS A 100 1.12 -7.49 0.60
CA LYS A 100 0.89 -6.51 -0.47
C LYS A 100 -0.42 -5.78 -0.20
N LEU A 101 -0.35 -4.46 -0.12
CA LEU A 101 -1.52 -3.58 0.04
C LEU A 101 -1.56 -2.60 -1.14
N LEU A 102 -2.74 -2.34 -1.68
CA LEU A 102 -2.99 -1.31 -2.67
C LEU A 102 -4.08 -0.39 -2.14
N LEU A 103 -3.76 0.89 -2.08
CA LEU A 103 -4.72 1.96 -1.84
C LEU A 103 -5.02 2.68 -3.14
N GLU A 104 -6.27 3.07 -3.34
CA GLU A 104 -6.72 3.89 -4.46
C GLU A 104 -7.53 5.08 -3.92
N TYR A 105 -7.33 6.27 -4.48
CA TYR A 105 -8.12 7.43 -4.10
C TYR A 105 -9.38 7.54 -4.96
N ASP A 106 -10.53 7.59 -4.30
CA ASP A 106 -11.84 7.83 -4.93
C ASP A 106 -12.25 9.28 -4.67
N ALA A 107 -12.22 10.12 -5.71
CA ALA A 107 -12.55 11.53 -5.56
C ALA A 107 -14.04 11.76 -5.27
N SER A 108 -14.92 10.83 -5.64
CA SER A 108 -16.36 10.94 -5.33
C SER A 108 -16.65 10.83 -3.83
N ARG A 109 -15.80 10.08 -3.12
CA ARG A 109 -15.85 9.91 -1.66
C ARG A 109 -14.85 10.77 -0.90
N SER A 110 -13.92 11.40 -1.63
CA SER A 110 -12.79 12.14 -1.05
C SER A 110 -12.00 11.28 -0.04
N ALA A 111 -11.77 10.02 -0.39
CA ALA A 111 -11.20 9.03 0.53
C ALA A 111 -10.23 8.09 -0.17
N TRP A 112 -9.30 7.54 0.61
CA TRP A 112 -8.46 6.42 0.18
C TRP A 112 -9.15 5.11 0.51
N GLU A 113 -9.28 4.24 -0.48
CA GLU A 113 -9.90 2.94 -0.32
C GLU A 113 -8.88 1.82 -0.49
N VAL A 114 -9.06 0.73 0.24
CA VAL A 114 -8.28 -0.50 0.01
C VAL A 114 -8.77 -1.18 -1.26
N ALA A 115 -7.99 -1.05 -2.34
CA ALA A 115 -8.27 -1.68 -3.62
C ALA A 115 -7.76 -3.13 -3.71
N SER A 116 -6.73 -3.49 -2.94
CA SER A 116 -6.21 -4.86 -2.88
C SER A 116 -5.47 -5.15 -1.58
N TYR A 117 -5.65 -6.36 -1.06
CA TYR A 117 -4.90 -6.88 0.08
C TYR A 117 -4.56 -8.35 -0.15
N ILE A 118 -3.28 -8.69 -0.03
CA ILE A 118 -2.79 -10.07 -0.15
C ILE A 118 -1.71 -10.33 0.91
N ALA A 119 -2.00 -11.24 1.84
CA ALA A 119 -1.09 -11.61 2.92
C ALA A 119 -0.23 -12.84 2.60
N GLY A 120 0.93 -12.96 3.25
CA GLY A 120 1.67 -14.23 3.36
C GLY A 120 2.58 -14.62 2.19
N TYR A 121 3.09 -13.68 1.38
CA TYR A 121 4.11 -13.95 0.36
C TYR A 121 5.50 -14.17 0.92
#